data_AF-A0A1Y5F9Q7-F1
#
_entry.id   AF-A0A1Y5F9Q7-F1
#
_cell.length_a   1.000
_cell.length_b   1.000
_cell.length_c   1.000
_cell.angle_alpha   90.00
_cell.angle_beta   90.00
_cell.angle_gamma   90.00
#
_symmetry.space_group_name_H-M   'P 1'
#
loop_
_entity.id
_entity.type
_entity.pdbx_description
1 polymer ?
#
loop_
_entity_poly.entity_id
_entity_poly.type
_entity_poly.pdbx_seq_one_letter_code
_entity_poly.pdbx_strand_id
1 'polypeptide(L)'
;MSLKDAMMKAGLKSSKTQNMRKAVTTRDKKKIEKHQEIRNFCEVCQLIQPDVERYVHKNPTVDAEWICAACADKEEIHDQFRMTNQSEFAKGRRFRREFGPTKDFSDNSSTNKKSSHRSPVKKKEEVYKEADFSVDDDGEKNFNC
;
A
#
# COMPACT_ATOMS: atom_id res chain seq x y z
N MET A 1 56.65 25.59 -40.70
CA MET A 1 55.72 24.75 -39.92
C MET A 1 54.73 25.66 -39.20
N SER A 2 53.44 25.36 -39.27
CA SER A 2 52.41 26.14 -38.58
C SER A 2 52.37 25.78 -37.09
N LEU A 3 52.12 26.75 -36.21
CA LEU A 3 52.01 26.55 -34.75
C LEU A 3 51.05 25.40 -34.39
N LYS A 4 49.98 25.25 -35.17
CA LYS A 4 48.98 24.19 -35.00
C LYS A 4 49.57 22.79 -35.20
N ASP A 5 50.49 22.62 -36.15
CA ASP A 5 51.15 21.33 -36.40
C ASP A 5 52.16 20.98 -35.31
N ALA A 6 52.82 21.99 -34.74
CA ALA A 6 53.72 21.79 -33.59
C ALA A 6 52.94 21.31 -32.36
N MET A 7 51.74 21.86 -32.13
CA MET A 7 50.88 21.47 -31.00
C MET A 7 50.33 20.04 -31.16
N MET A 8 49.96 19.63 -32.38
CA MET A 8 49.51 18.26 -32.65
C MET A 8 50.65 17.24 -32.52
N LYS A 9 51.86 17.60 -32.99
CA LYS A 9 53.05 16.75 -32.87
C LYS A 9 53.57 16.64 -31.42
N ALA A 10 53.31 17.65 -30.59
CA ALA A 10 53.56 17.63 -29.15
C ALA A 10 52.50 16.82 -28.35
N GLY A 11 51.54 16.19 -29.02
CA GLY A 11 50.57 15.29 -28.38
C GLY A 11 49.36 15.98 -27.75
N LEU A 12 49.13 17.27 -28.04
CA LEU A 12 47.98 18.00 -27.52
C LEU A 12 46.69 17.57 -28.25
N LYS A 13 45.97 16.61 -27.66
CA LYS A 13 44.64 16.19 -28.15
C LYS A 13 43.62 17.26 -27.76
N SER A 14 42.79 17.72 -28.71
CA SER A 14 41.73 18.69 -28.43
C SER A 14 40.70 18.10 -27.46
N SER A 15 40.71 18.56 -26.21
CA SER A 15 39.69 18.20 -25.22
C SER A 15 38.43 19.05 -25.42
N LYS A 16 37.69 18.81 -26.50
CA LYS A 16 36.36 19.37 -26.69
C LYS A 16 35.36 18.26 -27.01
N THR A 17 34.80 17.68 -25.96
CA THR A 17 33.41 17.16 -25.91
C THR A 17 33.07 16.72 -24.49
N GLN A 18 33.37 17.55 -23.48
CA GLN A 18 33.15 17.19 -22.07
C GLN A 18 31.67 17.23 -21.63
N ASN A 19 30.73 17.52 -22.53
CA ASN A 19 29.32 17.54 -22.16
C ASN A 19 28.35 17.15 -23.29
N MET A 20 28.65 16.06 -24.02
CA MET A 20 27.61 15.35 -24.79
C MET A 20 26.93 14.32 -23.87
N ARG A 21 26.31 14.77 -22.78
CA ARG A 21 25.33 13.93 -22.08
C ARG A 21 24.20 13.69 -23.09
N LYS A 22 23.91 12.42 -23.41
CA LYS A 22 22.70 12.08 -24.18
C LYS A 22 21.53 12.67 -23.41
N ALA A 23 20.88 13.70 -23.97
CA ALA A 23 19.65 14.22 -23.41
C ALA A 23 18.66 13.06 -23.43
N VAL A 24 18.33 12.52 -22.26
CA VAL A 24 17.29 11.52 -22.14
C VAL A 24 16.00 12.24 -22.55
N THR A 25 15.47 11.91 -23.72
CA THR A 25 14.22 12.43 -24.29
C THR A 25 13.00 11.86 -23.55
N THR A 26 13.03 11.83 -22.22
CA THR A 26 11.89 11.41 -21.41
C THR A 26 11.52 12.51 -20.44
N ARG A 27 11.17 13.65 -21.00
CA ARG A 27 10.40 14.73 -20.38
C ARG A 27 9.59 15.34 -21.52
N ASP A 28 8.27 15.33 -21.54
CA ASP A 28 7.30 15.22 -20.46
C ASP A 28 6.04 14.60 -21.05
N LYS A 29 5.52 13.52 -20.44
CA LYS A 29 4.06 13.34 -20.49
C LYS A 29 3.54 14.61 -19.85
N LYS A 30 3.01 15.55 -20.64
CA LYS A 30 2.19 16.65 -20.13
C LYS A 30 1.28 15.99 -19.10
N LYS A 31 1.49 16.28 -17.82
CA LYS A 31 0.45 16.11 -16.81
C LYS A 31 -0.63 17.05 -17.30
N ILE A 32 -1.48 16.53 -18.19
CA ILE A 32 -2.78 17.10 -18.48
C ILE A 32 -3.32 17.41 -17.09
N GLU A 33 -3.63 18.67 -16.82
CA GLU A 33 -4.32 19.07 -15.59
C GLU A 33 -5.57 18.20 -15.51
N LYS A 34 -5.46 17.09 -14.77
CA LYS A 34 -6.59 16.27 -14.36
C LYS A 34 -7.30 17.09 -13.31
N HIS A 35 -8.03 18.10 -13.77
CA HIS A 35 -8.80 18.97 -12.89
C HIS A 35 -9.95 18.12 -12.34
N GLN A 36 -9.69 17.54 -11.17
CA GLN A 36 -10.60 16.84 -10.26
C GLN A 36 -11.38 15.64 -10.86
N GLU A 37 -10.67 14.58 -11.24
CA GLU A 37 -11.32 13.27 -11.50
C GLU A 37 -11.94 12.64 -10.23
N ILE A 38 -11.58 13.14 -9.04
CA ILE A 38 -11.81 12.50 -7.75
C ILE A 38 -12.54 13.48 -6.84
N ARG A 39 -13.67 13.03 -6.28
CA ARG A 39 -14.44 13.83 -5.30
C ARG A 39 -13.72 13.82 -3.97
N ASN A 40 -13.33 15.00 -3.48
CA ASN A 40 -12.56 15.19 -2.25
C ASN A 40 -13.34 15.95 -1.17
N PHE A 41 -14.63 16.21 -1.37
CA PHE A 41 -15.47 16.90 -0.40
C PHE A 41 -16.20 15.89 0.51
N CYS A 42 -16.02 16.01 1.82
CA CYS A 42 -16.72 15.21 2.82
C CYS A 42 -18.05 15.88 3.18
N GLU A 43 -19.15 15.16 3.08
CA GLU A 43 -20.50 15.67 3.35
C GLU A 43 -20.80 15.81 4.85
N VAL A 44 -20.08 15.08 5.71
CA VAL A 44 -20.28 15.12 7.18
C VAL A 44 -19.60 16.35 7.79
N CYS A 45 -18.30 16.52 7.55
CA CYS A 45 -17.56 17.67 8.10
C CYS A 45 -17.56 18.89 7.18
N GLN A 46 -18.09 18.78 5.96
CA GLN A 46 -18.13 19.84 4.95
C GLN A 46 -16.75 20.42 4.60
N LEU A 47 -15.71 19.60 4.73
CA LEU A 47 -14.32 19.95 4.45
C LEU A 47 -13.81 19.15 3.26
N ILE A 48 -12.85 19.75 2.56
CA ILE A 48 -12.07 19.07 1.53
C ILE A 48 -11.03 18.19 2.22
N GLN A 49 -11.11 16.89 1.99
CA GLN A 49 -10.23 15.89 2.58
C GLN A 49 -9.68 14.95 1.48
N PRO A 50 -8.40 14.56 1.53
CA PRO A 50 -7.78 13.74 0.49
C PRO A 50 -8.18 12.25 0.55
N ASP A 51 -8.83 11.82 1.63
CA ASP A 51 -9.20 10.44 1.97
C ASP A 51 -10.71 10.18 1.87
N VAL A 52 -11.45 11.04 1.16
CA VAL A 52 -12.89 10.86 0.95
C VAL A 52 -13.18 9.65 0.07
N GLU A 53 -14.08 8.79 0.55
CA GLU A 53 -14.57 7.62 -0.16
C GLU A 53 -16.10 7.59 -0.13
N ARG A 54 -16.71 6.83 -1.05
CA ARG A 54 -18.16 6.61 -1.06
C ARG A 54 -18.51 5.41 -0.20
N TYR A 55 -19.38 5.61 0.77
CA TYR A 55 -19.95 4.58 1.64
C TYR A 55 -21.44 4.43 1.36
N VAL A 56 -21.91 3.21 1.14
CA VAL A 56 -23.35 2.92 1.04
C VAL A 56 -23.75 2.17 2.30
N HIS A 57 -24.17 2.93 3.31
CA HIS A 57 -24.58 2.42 4.61
C HIS A 57 -26.06 2.75 4.88
N LYS A 58 -26.61 2.16 5.95
CA LYS A 58 -27.98 2.39 6.41
C LYS A 58 -27.98 2.97 7.82
N ASN A 59 -27.01 3.83 8.12
CA ASN A 59 -26.92 4.43 9.46
C ASN A 59 -28.00 5.51 9.57
N PRO A 60 -28.90 5.47 10.57
CA PRO A 60 -29.94 6.49 10.72
C PRO A 60 -29.41 7.88 11.13
N THR A 61 -28.17 8.01 11.60
CA THR A 61 -27.62 9.31 12.04
C THR A 61 -27.08 10.15 10.89
N VAL A 62 -26.68 9.52 9.79
CA VAL A 62 -25.95 10.16 8.69
C VAL A 62 -26.48 9.67 7.35
N ASP A 63 -26.98 10.61 6.55
CA ASP A 63 -27.45 10.36 5.18
C ASP A 63 -26.37 10.65 4.12
N ALA A 64 -25.17 11.05 4.54
CA ALA A 64 -24.05 11.32 3.65
C ALA A 64 -23.52 10.04 3.00
N GLU A 65 -23.17 10.09 1.72
CA GLU A 65 -22.51 8.97 1.03
C GLU A 65 -21.00 9.21 0.88
N TRP A 66 -20.57 10.47 0.74
CA TRP A 66 -19.16 10.81 0.54
C TRP A 66 -18.54 11.29 1.84
N ILE A 67 -17.75 10.42 2.47
CA ILE A 67 -17.27 10.62 3.84
C ILE A 67 -15.76 10.38 3.88
N CYS A 68 -15.03 11.22 4.62
CA CYS A 68 -13.61 10.98 4.93
C CYS A 68 -13.45 9.87 5.98
N ALA A 69 -12.27 9.26 6.07
CA ALA A 69 -12.05 8.13 6.98
C ALA A 69 -12.34 8.51 8.44
N ALA A 70 -11.89 9.70 8.86
CA ALA A 70 -12.11 10.19 10.22
C ALA A 70 -13.59 10.38 10.57
N CYS A 71 -14.40 10.90 9.63
CA CYS A 71 -15.85 11.02 9.85
C CYS A 71 -16.54 9.67 9.82
N ALA A 72 -16.10 8.77 8.94
CA ALA A 72 -16.64 7.41 8.90
C ALA A 72 -16.32 6.63 10.18
N ASP A 73 -15.18 6.88 10.83
CA ASP A 73 -14.83 6.28 12.12
C ASP A 73 -15.65 6.86 13.29
N LYS A 74 -15.87 8.18 13.31
CA LYS A 74 -16.72 8.84 14.33
C LYS A 74 -18.16 8.38 14.29
N GLU A 75 -18.68 8.14 13.09
CA GLU A 75 -20.07 7.70 12.86
C GLU A 75 -20.20 6.18 12.83
N GLU A 76 -19.14 5.46 13.23
CA GLU A 76 -19.10 3.99 13.34
C GLU A 76 -19.52 3.27 12.03
N ILE A 77 -19.22 3.89 10.87
CA ILE A 77 -19.55 3.35 9.56
C ILE A 77 -18.46 2.36 9.14
N HIS A 78 -18.83 1.08 9.11
CA HIS A 78 -17.89 0.02 8.77
C HIS A 78 -17.36 0.12 7.32
N ASP A 79 -16.05 -0.10 7.14
CA ASP A 79 -15.42 -0.07 5.82
C ASP A 79 -15.90 -1.14 4.82
N GLN A 80 -16.64 -2.16 5.26
CA GLN A 80 -17.28 -3.14 4.38
C GLN A 80 -18.24 -2.47 3.37
N PHE A 81 -18.90 -1.40 3.82
CA PHE A 81 -19.84 -0.59 3.05
C PHE A 81 -19.16 0.41 2.11
N ARG A 82 -17.83 0.49 2.13
CA ARG A 82 -17.07 1.31 1.18
C ARG A 82 -17.20 0.73 -0.23
N MET A 83 -17.59 1.60 -1.17
CA MET A 83 -17.78 1.26 -2.58
C MET A 83 -16.59 1.67 -3.45
N THR A 84 -15.92 2.78 -3.11
CA THR A 84 -14.81 3.32 -3.90
C THR A 84 -13.46 3.09 -3.22
N ASN A 85 -12.40 3.20 -4.00
CA ASN A 85 -11.01 3.14 -3.54
C ASN A 85 -10.21 4.25 -4.24
N GLN A 86 -10.70 5.48 -4.16
CA GLN A 86 -10.23 6.60 -5.00
C GLN A 86 -9.11 7.41 -4.38
N SER A 87 -9.02 7.48 -3.06
CA SER A 87 -8.00 8.23 -2.35
C SER A 87 -6.60 7.62 -2.59
N GLU A 88 -5.58 8.46 -2.54
CA GLU A 88 -4.19 8.02 -2.72
C GLU A 88 -3.78 7.00 -1.64
N PHE A 89 -4.27 7.16 -0.42
CA PHE A 89 -4.03 6.21 0.67
C PHE A 89 -4.62 4.83 0.38
N ALA A 90 -5.83 4.80 -0.19
CA ALA A 90 -6.55 3.58 -0.45
C ALA A 90 -6.04 2.86 -1.72
N LYS A 91 -5.68 3.61 -2.76
CA LYS A 91 -4.89 3.10 -3.91
C LYS A 91 -3.53 2.55 -3.47
N GLY A 92 -2.86 3.24 -2.53
CA GLY A 92 -1.55 2.89 -2.01
C GLY A 92 -1.54 1.76 -0.97
N ARG A 93 -2.69 1.15 -0.65
CA ARG A 93 -2.84 0.13 0.41
C ARG A 93 -2.36 0.59 1.80
N ARG A 94 -2.43 1.89 2.05
CA ARG A 94 -2.09 2.52 3.33
C ARG A 94 -3.32 3.08 4.04
N PHE A 95 -4.51 2.92 3.45
CA PHE A 95 -5.76 3.25 4.08
C PHE A 95 -5.96 2.34 5.29
N ARG A 96 -6.12 2.96 6.46
CA ARG A 96 -6.35 2.29 7.73
C ARG A 96 -7.48 3.02 8.43
N ARG A 97 -8.40 2.24 8.99
CA ARG A 97 -9.52 2.71 9.79
C ARG A 97 -9.21 2.48 11.27
N GLU A 98 -9.69 3.37 12.11
CA GLU A 98 -9.65 3.19 13.56
C GLU A 98 -10.82 2.32 14.03
N PHE A 99 -11.97 2.43 13.34
CA PHE A 99 -13.16 1.65 13.63
C PHE A 99 -13.35 0.49 12.63
N GLY A 100 -13.24 -0.73 13.16
CA GLY A 100 -13.50 -1.96 12.44
C GLY A 100 -12.42 -2.35 11.41
N PRO A 101 -12.53 -3.56 10.81
CA PRO A 101 -11.59 -4.00 9.79
C PRO A 101 -11.68 -3.18 8.51
N THR A 102 -10.51 -2.88 7.95
CA THR A 102 -10.38 -2.19 6.65
C THR A 102 -10.65 -3.18 5.51
N LYS A 103 -11.46 -2.78 4.53
CA LYS A 103 -11.78 -3.57 3.35
C LYS A 103 -10.62 -3.55 2.37
N ASP A 104 -10.16 -4.74 2.01
CA ASP A 104 -9.14 -4.90 0.99
C ASP A 104 -9.77 -4.95 -0.41
N PHE A 105 -9.38 -3.99 -1.26
CA PHE A 105 -9.79 -3.95 -2.66
C PHE A 105 -8.86 -4.75 -3.59
N SER A 106 -7.89 -5.49 -3.05
CA SER A 106 -6.93 -6.29 -3.83
C SER A 106 -7.58 -7.46 -4.58
N ASP A 107 -8.70 -7.97 -4.06
CA ASP A 107 -9.28 -9.23 -4.52
C ASP A 107 -10.31 -9.03 -5.63
N ASN A 108 -10.82 -7.81 -5.81
CA ASN A 108 -11.80 -7.49 -6.85
C ASN A 108 -11.23 -7.48 -8.28
N SER A 109 -9.91 -7.58 -8.47
CA SER A 109 -9.30 -7.81 -9.79
C SER A 109 -9.23 -9.30 -10.17
N SER A 110 -9.82 -10.20 -9.38
CA SER A 110 -9.73 -11.65 -9.57
C SER A 110 -11.06 -12.33 -9.92
N THR A 111 -11.80 -11.80 -10.89
CA THR A 111 -12.75 -12.61 -11.67
C THR A 111 -12.00 -13.57 -12.61
N ASN A 112 -11.15 -14.43 -12.03
CA ASN A 112 -10.75 -15.73 -12.58
C ASN A 112 -9.90 -16.55 -11.60
N LYS A 113 -10.21 -16.53 -10.29
CA LYS A 113 -9.69 -17.55 -9.39
C LYS A 113 -10.80 -18.54 -9.06
N LYS A 114 -10.68 -19.72 -9.69
CA LYS A 114 -11.34 -20.96 -9.29
C LYS A 114 -11.49 -21.01 -7.78
N SER A 115 -12.70 -21.30 -7.34
CA SER A 115 -13.04 -21.71 -5.98
C SER A 115 -12.04 -22.76 -5.48
N SER A 116 -11.00 -22.31 -4.75
CA SER A 116 -10.30 -23.22 -3.87
C SER A 116 -11.22 -23.46 -2.70
N HIS A 117 -11.88 -24.62 -2.70
CA HIS A 117 -12.43 -25.21 -1.48
C HIS A 117 -11.32 -25.22 -0.43
N ARG A 118 -11.32 -24.22 0.45
CA ARG A 118 -10.53 -24.26 1.67
C ARG A 118 -11.34 -25.12 2.63
N SER A 119 -10.95 -26.39 2.73
CA SER A 119 -11.53 -27.33 3.69
C SER A 119 -11.52 -26.72 5.10
N PRO A 120 -12.54 -26.99 5.93
CA PRO A 120 -12.59 -26.45 7.28
C PRO A 120 -11.39 -26.97 8.07
N VAL A 121 -10.62 -26.04 8.64
CA VAL A 121 -9.56 -26.34 9.58
C VAL A 121 -10.21 -27.06 10.77
N LYS A 122 -9.91 -28.35 10.92
CA LYS A 122 -10.25 -29.10 12.13
C LYS A 122 -9.61 -28.38 13.32
N LYS A 123 -10.41 -27.90 14.27
CA LYS A 123 -9.93 -27.50 15.59
C LYS A 123 -9.20 -28.70 16.18
N LYS A 124 -7.89 -28.56 16.35
CA LYS A 124 -7.08 -29.54 17.07
C LYS A 124 -7.42 -29.30 18.54
N GLU A 125 -8.13 -30.24 19.15
CA GLU A 125 -8.34 -30.25 20.60
C GLU A 125 -6.97 -30.16 21.28
N GLU A 126 -6.85 -29.23 22.22
CA GLU A 126 -5.67 -29.08 23.06
C GLU A 126 -5.58 -30.29 23.99
N VAL A 127 -4.88 -31.32 23.53
CA VAL A 127 -4.38 -32.37 24.40
C VAL A 127 -3.28 -31.75 25.25
N TYR A 128 -3.56 -31.53 26.53
CA TYR A 128 -2.55 -31.22 27.53
C TYR A 128 -1.50 -32.34 27.47
N LYS A 129 -0.31 -32.02 26.95
CA LYS A 129 0.84 -32.92 27.07
C LYS A 129 1.29 -32.84 28.53
N GLU A 130 1.01 -33.88 29.29
CA GLU A 130 1.74 -34.12 30.54
C GLU A 130 3.22 -34.27 30.20
N ALA A 131 4.08 -33.55 30.92
CA ALA A 131 5.51 -33.65 30.75
C ALA A 131 5.96 -35.03 31.26
N ASP A 132 6.44 -35.87 30.36
CA ASP A 132 7.15 -37.10 30.73
C ASP A 132 8.44 -36.69 31.49
N PHE A 133 8.46 -36.95 32.79
CA PHE A 133 9.68 -36.89 33.58
C PHE A 133 10.24 -38.31 33.67
N SER A 134 11.32 -38.59 32.94
CA SER A 134 12.18 -39.72 33.26
C SER A 134 13.09 -39.31 34.43
N VAL A 135 12.97 -40.03 35.55
CA VAL A 135 13.89 -39.94 36.69
C VAL A 135 14.84 -41.11 36.56
N ASP A 136 16.12 -40.85 36.30
CA ASP A 136 17.17 -41.85 36.43
C ASP A 136 17.48 -42.10 37.92
N ASP A 137 17.92 -43.31 38.26
CA ASP A 137 18.09 -43.84 39.64
C ASP A 137 19.11 -43.07 40.51
N ASP A 138 19.82 -42.10 39.94
CA ASP A 138 20.79 -41.22 40.63
C ASP A 138 20.28 -39.79 40.92
N GLY A 139 19.00 -39.49 40.64
CA GLY A 139 18.31 -38.31 41.21
C GLY A 139 18.63 -36.94 40.63
N GLU A 140 19.35 -36.83 39.51
CA GLU A 140 19.60 -35.55 38.83
C GLU A 140 18.66 -35.34 37.61
N LYS A 141 17.89 -34.25 37.63
CA LYS A 141 16.98 -33.88 36.53
C LYS A 141 17.78 -33.20 35.42
N ASN A 142 17.90 -33.87 34.28
CA ASN A 142 18.59 -33.33 33.11
C ASN A 142 17.64 -32.41 32.30
N PHE A 143 17.87 -31.09 32.35
CA PHE A 143 17.17 -30.12 31.50
C PHE A 143 17.94 -29.99 30.18
N ASN A 144 17.52 -30.70 29.14
CA ASN A 144 18.04 -30.44 27.79
C ASN A 144 17.28 -29.25 27.19
N CYS A 145 18.02 -28.18 26.86
CA CYS A 145 17.55 -26.99 26.14
C CYS A 145 17.38 -27.31 24.65
#